data_AF-A0A498NBU6-F1
#
_entry.id   AF-A0A498NBU6-F1
#
_cell.length_a   1.000
_cell.length_b   1.000
_cell.length_c   1.000
_cell.angle_alpha   90.00
_cell.angle_beta   90.00
_cell.angle_gamma   90.00
#
_symmetry.space_group_name_H-M   'P 1'
#
loop_
_entity.id
_entity.type
_entity.pdbx_description
1 polymer ?
#
loop_
_entity_poly.entity_id
_entity_poly.type
_entity_poly.pdbx_seq_one_letter_code
_entity_poly.pdbx_strand_id
1 'polypeptide(L)'
;MFCATAASTTSTATALPSTSTALPMQTTASSSPSSIVNRCVTDVRRQTLCPITTATLRAEVLWCLDLATKHHSFNSNDGIGELFRNMFPDSDIAKSFALGKDKSAYMIKFGIAPYFKKQLVEAINKAGPFVHV
;
A
#
# COMPACT_ATOMS: atom_id res chain seq x y z
N MET A 1 -40.53 -1.32 34.73
CA MET A 1 -41.41 -0.69 33.72
C MET A 1 -40.50 0.06 32.77
N PHE A 2 -40.27 -0.30 31.52
CA PHE A 2 -41.09 -0.97 30.51
C PHE A 2 -40.34 -2.14 29.85
N CYS A 3 -41.10 -3.16 29.46
CA CYS A 3 -40.69 -4.34 28.67
C CYS A 3 -40.91 -4.09 27.16
N ALA A 4 -40.12 -4.76 26.30
CA ALA A 4 -40.51 -5.35 25.01
C ALA A 4 -39.27 -6.07 24.43
N THR A 5 -39.16 -7.41 24.48
CA THR A 5 -39.72 -8.44 23.58
C THR A 5 -38.84 -8.73 22.35
N ALA A 6 -38.40 -9.98 22.27
CA ALA A 6 -37.54 -10.59 21.25
C ALA A 6 -38.30 -10.96 19.96
N ALA A 7 -37.56 -11.12 18.86
CA ALA A 7 -37.94 -12.00 17.75
C ALA A 7 -36.67 -12.58 17.08
N SER A 8 -36.47 -13.88 17.27
CA SER A 8 -35.59 -14.74 16.48
C SER A 8 -36.30 -15.12 15.18
N THR A 9 -35.57 -15.17 14.06
CA THR A 9 -36.03 -15.90 12.87
C THR A 9 -34.91 -16.83 12.39
N THR A 10 -35.11 -18.10 12.68
CA THR A 10 -34.42 -19.27 12.12
C THR A 10 -35.06 -19.60 10.77
N SER A 11 -34.25 -19.87 9.73
CA SER A 11 -34.70 -20.58 8.53
C SER A 11 -33.72 -21.69 8.20
N THR A 12 -34.26 -22.89 8.00
CA THR A 12 -33.59 -24.19 7.91
C THR A 12 -33.87 -24.83 6.54
N ALA A 13 -32.91 -25.63 6.05
CA ALA A 13 -33.00 -26.71 5.04
C ALA A 13 -33.29 -26.31 3.57
N THR A 14 -32.56 -26.83 2.56
CA THR A 14 -32.63 -28.23 2.05
C THR A 14 -31.43 -28.55 1.12
N ALA A 15 -31.05 -29.84 1.01
CA ALA A 15 -29.86 -30.35 0.30
C ALA A 15 -30.16 -31.10 -1.02
N LEU A 16 -29.15 -31.10 -1.95
CA LEU A 16 -28.73 -32.11 -2.98
C LEU A 16 -29.71 -32.51 -4.13
N PRO A 17 -29.27 -32.99 -5.34
CA PRO A 17 -28.09 -33.81 -5.64
C PRO A 17 -27.27 -33.52 -6.94
N SER A 18 -26.18 -34.29 -7.08
CA SER A 18 -25.17 -34.40 -8.16
C SER A 18 -25.65 -35.06 -9.47
N THR A 19 -24.97 -34.86 -10.61
CA THR A 19 -24.71 -35.91 -11.66
C THR A 19 -23.61 -35.48 -12.67
N SER A 20 -22.74 -36.43 -12.99
CA SER A 20 -21.54 -36.46 -13.85
C SER A 20 -21.76 -36.36 -15.36
N THR A 21 -20.74 -35.89 -16.11
CA THR A 21 -20.13 -36.41 -17.38
C THR A 21 -19.35 -35.27 -18.05
N ALA A 22 -18.25 -35.38 -18.82
CA ALA A 22 -17.20 -36.35 -19.12
C ALA A 22 -16.14 -35.55 -19.94
N LEU A 23 -14.84 -35.89 -19.83
CA LEU A 23 -13.75 -35.35 -20.67
C LEU A 23 -13.81 -35.94 -22.10
N PRO A 24 -13.19 -35.30 -23.10
CA PRO A 24 -11.91 -35.85 -23.58
C PRO A 24 -10.81 -34.83 -23.93
N MET A 25 -9.57 -35.36 -23.89
CA MET A 25 -8.29 -34.82 -24.33
C MET A 25 -8.29 -34.21 -25.75
N GLN A 26 -7.51 -33.15 -25.99
CA GLN A 26 -6.27 -33.27 -26.79
C GLN A 26 -5.33 -32.05 -26.74
N THR A 27 -4.07 -32.45 -26.55
CA THR A 27 -2.74 -31.84 -26.72
C THR A 27 -2.61 -30.70 -27.74
N THR A 28 -1.82 -29.68 -27.41
CA THR A 28 -0.65 -29.22 -28.20
C THR A 28 0.17 -28.18 -27.43
N ALA A 29 1.46 -28.21 -27.68
CA ALA A 29 2.53 -27.70 -26.86
C ALA A 29 2.81 -26.19 -27.03
N SER A 30 3.70 -25.71 -26.15
CA SER A 30 4.57 -24.52 -26.29
C SER A 30 3.88 -23.17 -26.05
N SER A 31 4.41 -22.22 -25.30
CA SER A 31 5.77 -22.00 -24.81
C SER A 31 5.71 -21.00 -23.65
N SER A 32 6.35 -21.34 -22.53
CA SER A 32 6.80 -20.32 -21.58
C SER A 32 7.90 -19.49 -22.24
N PRO A 33 7.91 -18.18 -22.00
CA PRO A 33 9.05 -17.64 -21.28
C PRO A 33 8.55 -16.79 -20.10
N SER A 34 8.89 -17.26 -18.90
CA SER A 34 8.91 -16.47 -17.69
C SER A 34 9.85 -15.28 -17.92
N SER A 35 9.31 -14.13 -18.30
CA SER A 35 10.07 -12.89 -18.26
C SER A 35 10.18 -12.48 -16.80
N ILE A 36 11.39 -12.65 -16.30
CA ILE A 36 11.93 -12.02 -15.09
C ILE A 36 11.38 -10.61 -15.01
N VAL A 37 10.60 -10.31 -13.97
CA VAL A 37 10.19 -8.95 -13.62
C VAL A 37 11.47 -8.20 -13.25
N ASN A 38 12.08 -7.60 -14.26
CA ASN A 38 13.19 -6.69 -14.09
C ASN A 38 12.61 -5.45 -13.40
N ARG A 39 12.74 -5.39 -12.07
CA ARG A 39 12.49 -4.16 -11.32
C ARG A 39 13.45 -3.11 -11.87
N CYS A 40 12.90 -2.17 -12.64
CA CYS A 40 13.65 -1.01 -13.09
C CYS A 40 13.94 -0.13 -11.87
N VAL A 41 15.15 -0.29 -11.34
CA VAL A 41 15.80 0.70 -10.51
C VAL A 41 16.68 1.49 -11.45
N THR A 42 16.20 2.65 -11.92
CA THR A 42 16.92 3.94 -12.01
C THR A 42 16.15 4.96 -12.87
N ASP A 43 16.29 6.22 -12.47
CA ASP A 43 15.80 7.49 -13.05
C ASP A 43 14.37 7.97 -12.72
N VAL A 44 14.31 8.81 -11.68
CA VAL A 44 13.11 9.49 -11.12
C VAL A 44 12.74 10.75 -11.92
N ARG A 45 13.27 10.98 -13.12
CA ARG A 45 13.05 12.24 -13.84
C ARG A 45 11.99 12.08 -14.94
N ARG A 46 10.73 12.24 -14.52
CA ARG A 46 9.53 12.47 -15.37
C ARG A 46 9.15 11.30 -16.29
N GLN A 47 8.81 10.16 -15.70
CA GLN A 47 7.86 9.29 -16.37
C GLN A 47 6.47 9.90 -16.19
N THR A 48 5.76 10.09 -17.30
CA THR A 48 4.36 10.54 -17.38
C THR A 48 3.44 9.50 -16.75
N LEU A 49 3.51 9.37 -15.43
CA LEU A 49 2.57 8.61 -14.63
C LEU A 49 1.25 9.38 -14.58
N CYS A 50 0.14 8.64 -14.60
CA CYS A 50 -1.19 9.21 -14.41
C CYS A 50 -1.22 10.11 -13.15
N PRO A 51 -1.80 11.32 -13.22
CA PRO A 51 -1.76 12.30 -12.12
C PRO A 51 -2.17 11.73 -10.76
N ILE A 52 -3.13 10.80 -10.77
CA ILE A 52 -3.68 10.13 -9.57
C ILE A 52 -2.59 9.36 -8.81
N THR A 53 -1.69 8.65 -9.50
CA THR A 53 -0.63 7.89 -8.83
C THR A 53 0.40 8.81 -8.18
N THR A 54 0.67 9.97 -8.80
CA THR A 54 1.56 10.99 -8.19
C THR A 54 0.93 11.67 -6.98
N ALA A 55 -0.38 11.93 -7.02
CA ALA A 55 -1.13 12.49 -5.89
C ALA A 55 -1.23 11.50 -4.73
N THR A 56 -1.46 10.22 -5.03
CA THR A 56 -1.50 9.15 -4.03
C THR A 56 -0.14 8.96 -3.38
N LEU A 57 0.93 8.87 -4.17
CA LEU A 57 2.29 8.76 -3.63
C LEU A 57 2.63 9.95 -2.73
N ARG A 58 2.23 11.17 -3.11
CA ARG A 58 2.41 12.36 -2.27
C ARG A 58 1.68 12.22 -0.94
N ALA A 59 0.43 11.74 -0.94
CA ALA A 59 -0.33 11.50 0.29
C ALA A 59 0.34 10.44 1.17
N GLU A 60 0.82 9.34 0.57
CA GLU A 60 1.55 8.30 1.31
C GLU A 60 2.85 8.83 1.93
N VAL A 61 3.62 9.65 1.19
CA VAL A 61 4.85 10.28 1.72
C VAL A 61 4.52 11.23 2.88
N LEU A 62 3.47 12.05 2.75
CA LEU A 62 3.02 12.93 3.83
C LEU A 62 2.61 12.14 5.07
N TRP A 63 1.89 11.03 4.89
CA TRP A 63 1.53 10.13 5.98
C TRP A 63 2.78 9.57 6.68
N CYS A 64 3.76 9.11 5.91
CA CYS A 64 5.03 8.62 6.47
C CYS A 64 5.83 9.68 7.21
N LEU A 65 5.83 10.93 6.75
CA LEU A 65 6.47 12.03 7.46
C LEU A 65 5.79 12.29 8.81
N ASP A 66 4.45 12.35 8.83
CA ASP A 66 3.69 12.50 10.07
C ASP A 66 3.94 11.35 11.04
N LEU A 67 4.00 10.12 10.51
CA LEU A 67 4.31 8.92 11.28
C LEU A 67 5.66 9.02 11.97
N ALA A 68 6.69 9.49 11.24
CA ALA A 68 8.04 9.67 11.75
C ALA A 68 8.13 10.78 12.79
N THR A 69 7.45 11.92 12.55
CA THR A 69 7.42 13.06 13.47
C THR A 69 6.74 12.73 14.80
N LYS A 70 5.66 11.93 14.76
CA LYS A 70 4.89 11.55 15.96
C LYS A 70 5.37 10.24 16.60
N HIS A 71 6.40 9.59 16.04
CA HIS A 71 6.90 8.29 16.48
C HIS A 71 5.79 7.21 16.55
N HIS A 72 4.84 7.25 15.63
CA HIS A 72 3.76 6.27 15.59
C HIS A 72 4.29 4.88 15.18
N SER A 73 3.73 3.83 15.78
CA SER A 73 4.08 2.45 15.46
C SER A 73 3.72 2.11 14.01
N PHE A 74 4.64 1.48 13.29
CA PHE A 74 4.36 1.00 11.93
C PHE A 74 3.25 -0.06 11.91
N ASN A 75 3.12 -0.85 12.98
CA ASN A 75 2.08 -1.87 13.10
C ASN A 75 0.67 -1.26 13.16
N SER A 76 0.53 0.00 13.59
CA SER A 76 -0.75 0.70 13.58
C SER A 76 -1.23 1.08 12.18
N ASN A 77 -0.39 0.93 11.16
CA ASN A 77 -0.78 1.10 9.75
C ASN A 77 -1.28 -0.20 9.11
N ASP A 78 -1.46 -1.28 9.87
CA ASP A 78 -2.09 -2.48 9.32
C ASP A 78 -3.57 -2.21 9.03
N GLY A 79 -4.01 -2.48 7.79
CA GLY A 79 -5.37 -2.19 7.35
C GLY A 79 -5.72 -0.69 7.13
N ILE A 80 -4.77 0.24 7.24
CA ILE A 80 -5.06 1.68 7.12
C ILE A 80 -5.60 2.09 5.75
N GLY A 81 -5.11 1.45 4.67
CA GLY A 81 -5.61 1.71 3.32
C GLY A 81 -7.07 1.30 3.13
N GLU A 82 -7.48 0.20 3.75
CA GLU A 82 -8.88 -0.22 3.76
C GLU A 82 -9.75 0.76 4.57
N LEU A 83 -9.25 1.20 5.73
CA LEU A 83 -9.92 2.23 6.53
C LEU A 83 -10.17 3.51 5.73
N PHE A 84 -9.16 4.02 5.02
CA PHE A 84 -9.33 5.21 4.19
C PHE A 84 -10.30 5.01 3.05
N ARG A 85 -10.30 3.83 2.42
CA ARG A 85 -11.24 3.51 1.35
C ARG A 85 -12.69 3.44 1.83
N ASN A 86 -12.91 2.99 3.07
CA ASN A 86 -14.22 2.97 3.71
C ASN A 86 -14.66 4.35 4.22
N MET A 87 -13.72 5.16 4.71
CA MET A 87 -14.00 6.52 5.20
C MET A 87 -14.26 7.52 4.05
N PHE A 88 -13.58 7.32 2.92
CA PHE A 88 -13.64 8.21 1.75
C PHE A 88 -13.87 7.40 0.46
N PRO A 89 -15.08 6.86 0.25
CA PRO A 89 -15.37 5.97 -0.88
C PRO A 89 -15.40 6.69 -2.24
N ASP A 90 -15.56 8.00 -2.26
CA ASP A 90 -15.55 8.84 -3.45
C ASP A 90 -14.13 9.24 -3.88
N SER A 91 -13.19 9.31 -2.94
CA SER A 91 -11.81 9.75 -3.17
C SER A 91 -10.97 8.73 -3.92
N ASP A 92 -10.48 9.10 -5.12
CA ASP A 92 -9.59 8.24 -5.90
C ASP A 92 -8.20 8.07 -5.24
N ILE A 93 -7.78 9.04 -4.43
CA ILE A 93 -6.55 8.94 -3.62
C ILE A 93 -6.73 7.86 -2.56
N ALA A 94 -7.86 7.87 -1.84
CA ALA A 94 -8.13 6.87 -0.81
C ALA A 94 -8.27 5.46 -1.40
N LYS A 95 -8.90 5.32 -2.56
CA LYS A 95 -8.98 4.03 -3.29
C LYS A 95 -7.61 3.48 -3.68
N SER A 96 -6.70 4.38 -4.05
CA SER A 96 -5.36 4.05 -4.53
C SER A 96 -4.33 3.96 -3.39
N PHE A 97 -4.67 4.40 -2.18
CA PHE A 97 -3.77 4.43 -1.03
C PHE A 97 -3.45 3.00 -0.60
N ALA A 98 -2.18 2.60 -0.77
CA ALA A 98 -1.72 1.23 -0.56
C ALA A 98 -0.62 1.16 0.50
N LEU A 99 -0.53 2.18 1.35
CA LEU A 99 0.45 2.23 2.42
C LEU A 99 0.02 1.30 3.56
N GLY A 100 0.94 0.43 3.98
CA GLY A 100 0.79 -0.46 5.13
C GLY A 100 2.06 -0.46 5.98
N LYS A 101 2.13 -1.33 7.00
CA LYS A 101 3.26 -1.37 7.95
C LYS A 101 4.65 -1.47 7.27
N ASP A 102 4.82 -2.41 6.35
CA ASP A 102 6.11 -2.73 5.75
C ASP A 102 6.51 -1.65 4.73
N LYS A 103 5.53 -1.21 3.94
CA LYS A 103 5.73 -0.13 2.96
C LYS A 103 6.06 1.19 3.67
N SER A 104 5.43 1.48 4.80
CA SER A 104 5.72 2.67 5.61
C SER A 104 7.15 2.65 6.15
N ALA A 105 7.54 1.54 6.77
CA ALA A 105 8.89 1.38 7.32
C ALA A 105 9.94 1.47 6.21
N TYR A 106 9.69 0.83 5.07
CA TYR A 106 10.57 0.90 3.90
C TYR A 106 10.67 2.33 3.35
N MET A 107 9.55 3.01 3.17
CA MET A 107 9.52 4.36 2.61
C MET A 107 10.25 5.35 3.51
N ILE A 108 10.10 5.24 4.82
CA ILE A 108 10.84 6.09 5.78
C ILE A 108 12.33 5.76 5.75
N LYS A 109 12.70 4.48 5.85
CA LYS A 109 14.11 4.05 5.97
C LYS A 109 14.92 4.21 4.69
N PHE A 110 14.34 3.88 3.54
CA PHE A 110 15.04 3.80 2.26
C PHE A 110 14.60 4.86 1.24
N GLY A 111 13.42 5.47 1.41
CA GLY A 111 12.98 6.59 0.58
C GLY A 111 13.38 7.94 1.20
N ILE A 112 12.82 8.23 2.38
CA ILE A 112 12.86 9.55 3.00
C ILE A 112 14.21 9.81 3.69
N ALA A 113 14.71 8.86 4.49
CA ALA A 113 15.94 9.07 5.25
C ALA A 113 17.18 9.37 4.37
N PRO A 114 17.43 8.67 3.23
CA PRO A 114 18.56 8.99 2.37
C PRO A 114 18.47 10.39 1.75
N TYR A 115 17.26 10.87 1.46
CA TYR A 115 17.04 12.22 0.95
C TYR A 115 17.45 13.29 1.98
N PHE A 116 16.99 13.17 3.23
CA PHE A 116 17.39 14.12 4.28
C PHE A 116 18.89 14.02 4.62
N LYS A 117 19.46 12.82 4.62
CA LYS A 117 20.92 12.64 4.79
C LYS A 117 21.70 13.38 3.70
N LYS A 118 21.29 13.25 2.44
CA LYS A 118 21.92 13.95 1.32
C LYS A 118 21.81 15.47 1.50
N GLN A 119 20.62 15.99 1.79
CA GLN A 119 20.42 17.43 2.03
C GLN A 119 21.26 17.95 3.20
N LEU A 120 21.37 17.17 4.29
CA LEU A 120 22.19 17.53 5.44
C LEU A 120 23.68 17.61 5.06
N VAL A 121 24.20 16.62 4.34
CA VAL A 121 25.59 16.62 3.87
C VAL A 121 25.86 17.80 2.94
N GLU A 122 24.95 18.09 2.01
CA GLU A 122 25.07 19.26 1.12
C GLU A 122 25.08 20.57 1.90
N ALA A 123 24.23 20.71 2.93
CA ALA A 123 24.19 21.89 3.79
C ALA A 123 25.47 22.05 4.61
N ILE A 124 25.99 20.95 5.17
CA ILE A 124 27.26 20.92 5.92
C ILE A 124 28.43 21.35 5.02
N ASN A 125 28.53 20.79 3.82
CA ASN A 125 29.60 21.13 2.88
C ASN A 125 29.53 22.61 2.45
N LYS A 126 28.34 23.20 2.39
CA LYS A 126 28.15 24.62 2.08
C LYS A 126 28.49 25.55 3.26
N ALA A 127 28.29 25.09 4.49
CA ALA A 127 28.51 25.90 5.70
C ALA A 127 30.00 26.12 6.04
N GLY A 128 30.92 25.37 5.43
CA GLY A 128 32.36 25.50 5.62
C GLY A 128 32.93 24.57 6.71
N PRO A 129 34.23 24.67 7.02
CA PRO A 129 34.87 23.78 7.99
C PRO A 129 34.32 24.00 9.40
N PHE A 130 33.81 22.93 10.02
CA PHE A 130 33.43 22.95 11.43
C PHE A 130 34.69 22.69 12.26
N VAL A 131 35.31 23.76 12.77
CA VAL A 131 36.40 23.67 13.75
C VAL A 131 35.80 23.67 15.15
N HIS A 132 36.21 22.69 15.97
CA HIS A 132 35.88 22.69 17.39
C HIS A 132 36.78 23.73 18.07
N VAL A 133 36.18 24.79 18.62
CA VAL A 133 36.86 25.75 19.49
C VAL A 133 37.11 25.11 20.86
#